data_AF-A0A9Q5D985-F1
#
_entry.id   AF-A0A9Q5D985-F1
#
_cell.length_a   1.000
_cell.length_b   1.000
_cell.length_c   1.000
_cell.angle_alpha   90.00
_cell.angle_beta   90.00
_cell.angle_gamma   90.00
#
_symmetry.space_group_name_H-M   'P 1'
#
loop_
_entity.id
_entity.type
_entity.pdbx_description
1 polymer ?
#
loop_
_entity_poly.entity_id
_entity_poly.type
_entity_poly.pdbx_seq_one_letter_code
_entity_poly.pdbx_strand_id
1 'polypeptide(L)'
;MKKISLKNLDTAGIQQLSREALKEVTGGWGCGPDEFMCTDGSCIPVSSVKDGTNDCSDGSDEGAGFCGCTLFINGNEAERVGNGTSENACWESCKQVCKATDGCSNVQAVYRNA
;
A
#
# COMPACT_ATOMS: atom_id res chain seq x y z
N MET A 1 -15.36 -46.36 22.03
CA MET A 1 -15.28 -45.12 21.24
C MET A 1 -15.63 -43.95 22.16
N LYS A 2 -14.66 -43.08 22.48
CA LYS A 2 -14.92 -41.92 23.34
C LYS A 2 -15.66 -40.88 22.50
N LYS A 3 -16.94 -40.68 22.78
CA LYS A 3 -17.73 -39.58 22.18
C LYS A 3 -17.25 -38.28 22.82
N ILE A 4 -16.54 -37.45 22.06
CA ILE A 4 -16.19 -36.11 22.51
C ILE A 4 -17.45 -35.25 22.37
N SER A 5 -17.94 -34.75 23.49
CA SER A 5 -19.09 -33.85 23.54
C SER A 5 -18.63 -32.47 23.05
N LEU A 6 -19.30 -31.91 22.02
CA LEU A 6 -19.02 -30.59 21.40
C LEU A 6 -19.09 -29.39 22.37
N LYS A 7 -19.30 -29.63 23.67
CA LYS A 7 -19.38 -28.61 24.73
C LYS A 7 -18.02 -28.17 25.26
N ASN A 8 -16.93 -28.83 24.85
CA ASN A 8 -15.56 -28.57 25.34
C ASN A 8 -14.60 -28.09 24.24
N LEU A 9 -15.11 -27.74 23.06
CA LEU A 9 -14.33 -27.04 22.05
C LEU A 9 -14.53 -25.55 22.34
N ASP A 10 -13.61 -24.96 23.10
CA ASP A 10 -13.63 -23.51 23.28
C ASP A 10 -13.44 -22.82 21.92
N THR A 11 -13.81 -21.55 21.85
CA THR A 11 -13.66 -20.74 20.64
C THR A 11 -12.19 -20.70 20.17
N ALA A 12 -11.21 -20.99 21.05
CA ALA A 12 -9.81 -21.10 20.68
C ALA A 12 -9.52 -22.34 19.81
N GLY A 13 -10.09 -23.51 20.15
CA GLY A 13 -9.97 -24.72 19.34
C GLY A 13 -10.69 -24.64 17.98
N ILE A 14 -11.85 -23.97 17.94
CA ILE A 14 -12.57 -23.68 16.67
C ILE A 14 -11.79 -22.69 15.80
N GLN A 15 -11.11 -21.71 16.41
CA GLN A 15 -10.27 -20.74 15.69
C GLN A 15 -8.92 -21.31 15.21
N GLN A 16 -8.43 -22.37 15.82
CA GLN A 16 -7.19 -23.01 15.39
C GLN A 16 -7.44 -23.91 14.17
N LEU A 17 -8.53 -24.69 14.20
CA LEU A 17 -8.97 -25.48 13.05
C LEU A 17 -9.29 -24.61 11.83
N SER A 18 -9.81 -23.39 12.01
CA SER A 18 -10.06 -22.47 10.90
C SER A 18 -8.79 -21.84 10.34
N ARG A 19 -7.80 -21.46 11.16
CA ARG A 19 -6.53 -20.87 10.67
C ARG A 19 -5.66 -21.86 9.91
N GLU A 20 -5.61 -23.11 10.36
CA GLU A 20 -4.81 -24.16 9.73
C GLU A 20 -5.52 -24.70 8.47
N ALA A 21 -6.85 -24.85 8.49
CA ALA A 21 -7.61 -25.25 7.30
C ALA A 21 -7.77 -24.13 6.24
N LEU A 22 -7.79 -22.85 6.65
CA LEU A 22 -7.74 -21.72 5.70
C LEU A 22 -6.39 -21.64 4.99
N LYS A 23 -5.28 -22.14 5.54
CA LYS A 23 -4.00 -22.14 4.80
C LYS A 23 -4.04 -23.02 3.55
N GLU A 24 -4.78 -24.14 3.57
CA GLU A 24 -4.81 -25.10 2.45
C GLU A 24 -5.97 -24.90 1.46
N VAL A 25 -7.16 -24.48 1.92
CA VAL A 25 -8.27 -24.12 1.02
C VAL A 25 -8.11 -22.69 0.47
N THR A 26 -7.44 -21.87 1.28
CA THR A 26 -6.82 -20.57 0.97
C THR A 26 -5.93 -20.53 -0.24
N GLY A 27 -4.97 -21.46 -0.27
CA GLY A 27 -3.71 -21.23 -0.98
C GLY A 27 -3.18 -19.81 -0.78
N GLY A 28 -3.36 -19.19 0.39
CA GLY A 28 -3.34 -17.73 0.47
C GLY A 28 -4.46 -17.12 -0.39
N TRP A 29 -5.45 -16.51 0.26
CA TRP A 29 -6.08 -15.38 -0.43
C TRP A 29 -4.96 -14.34 -0.56
N GLY A 30 -4.42 -14.20 -1.76
CA GLY A 30 -3.34 -13.26 -2.02
C GLY A 30 -1.96 -13.88 -1.90
N CYS A 31 -1.36 -14.05 -3.07
CA CYS A 31 0.06 -13.92 -3.37
C CYS A 31 1.09 -14.71 -2.54
N GLY A 32 2.32 -14.77 -3.04
CA GLY A 32 3.46 -15.34 -2.34
C GLY A 32 3.77 -14.61 -1.01
N PRO A 33 4.62 -15.19 -0.15
CA PRO A 33 4.93 -14.63 1.18
C PRO A 33 5.55 -13.22 1.14
N ASP A 34 6.18 -12.86 0.01
CA ASP A 34 6.82 -11.57 -0.22
C ASP A 34 6.11 -10.78 -1.34
N GLU A 35 4.83 -11.07 -1.56
CA GLU A 35 4.01 -10.42 -2.59
C GLU A 35 2.76 -9.74 -1.99
N PHE A 36 2.38 -8.62 -2.60
CA PHE A 36 1.19 -7.85 -2.30
C PHE A 36 0.10 -8.16 -3.34
N MET A 37 -1.14 -8.35 -2.85
CA MET A 37 -2.30 -8.57 -3.71
C MET A 37 -2.97 -7.23 -4.04
N CYS A 38 -2.97 -6.90 -5.32
CA CYS A 38 -3.70 -5.80 -5.90
C CYS A 38 -5.22 -6.00 -5.75
N THR A 39 -6.02 -4.93 -5.88
CA THR A 39 -7.49 -5.00 -5.77
C THR A 39 -8.11 -5.70 -7.00
N ASP A 40 -7.44 -5.66 -8.14
CA ASP A 40 -7.73 -6.44 -9.35
C ASP A 40 -7.42 -7.94 -9.21
N GLY A 41 -6.77 -8.34 -8.11
CA GLY A 41 -6.39 -9.71 -7.80
C GLY A 41 -5.03 -10.15 -8.36
N SER A 42 -4.27 -9.26 -9.01
CA SER A 42 -2.88 -9.51 -9.40
C SER A 42 -1.93 -9.46 -8.20
N CYS A 43 -0.71 -9.99 -8.39
CA CYS A 43 0.32 -10.08 -7.36
C CYS A 43 1.59 -9.41 -7.82
N ILE A 44 2.14 -8.56 -6.96
CA ILE A 44 3.40 -7.84 -7.18
C ILE A 44 4.34 -8.07 -6.00
N PRO A 45 5.66 -7.87 -6.12
CA PRO A 45 6.56 -7.91 -4.98
C PRO A 45 6.17 -6.88 -3.92
N VAL A 46 6.34 -7.17 -2.63
CA VAL A 46 6.11 -6.18 -1.54
C VAL A 46 7.01 -4.95 -1.70
N SER A 47 8.17 -5.09 -2.35
CA SER A 47 9.06 -3.97 -2.67
C SER A 47 8.47 -2.96 -3.66
N SER A 48 7.47 -3.38 -4.43
CA SER A 48 6.76 -2.56 -5.44
C SER A 48 5.58 -1.79 -4.85
N VAL A 49 5.26 -1.98 -3.57
CA VAL A 49 4.17 -1.26 -2.92
C VAL A 49 4.64 0.14 -2.52
N LYS A 50 4.01 1.19 -3.08
CA LYS A 50 4.33 2.61 -2.82
C LYS A 50 5.75 2.97 -3.23
N ASP A 51 6.20 2.39 -4.33
CA ASP A 51 7.54 2.64 -4.85
C ASP A 51 7.55 3.80 -5.87
N GLY A 52 6.38 4.38 -6.17
CA GLY A 52 6.19 5.46 -7.13
C GLY A 52 5.93 4.99 -8.57
N THR A 53 5.92 3.68 -8.79
CA THR A 53 5.54 3.00 -10.03
C THR A 53 4.17 2.36 -9.85
N ASN A 54 3.39 2.32 -10.93
CA ASN A 54 2.13 1.60 -10.91
C ASN A 54 2.39 0.17 -11.39
N ASP A 55 2.55 -0.78 -10.46
CA ASP A 55 2.81 -2.18 -10.74
C ASP A 55 1.53 -3.03 -10.73
N CYS A 56 0.48 -2.61 -10.02
CA CYS A 56 -0.86 -3.18 -10.19
C CYS A 56 -1.55 -2.65 -11.46
N SER A 57 -2.39 -3.42 -12.15
CA SER A 57 -3.11 -2.86 -13.32
C SER A 57 -4.17 -1.82 -12.93
N ASP A 58 -4.58 -1.82 -11.65
CA ASP A 58 -5.54 -0.90 -11.06
C ASP A 58 -4.92 0.20 -10.17
N GLY A 59 -3.60 0.24 -10.01
CA GLY A 59 -2.90 1.21 -9.14
C GLY A 59 -3.14 1.07 -7.65
N SER A 60 -3.65 -0.08 -7.20
CA SER A 60 -3.98 -0.29 -5.78
C SER A 60 -2.76 -0.49 -4.88
N ASP A 61 -1.60 -0.81 -5.44
CA ASP A 61 -0.29 -0.84 -4.78
C ASP A 61 0.19 0.53 -4.32
N GLU A 62 -0.05 1.55 -5.14
CA GLU A 62 0.22 2.94 -4.79
C GLU A 62 -0.89 3.54 -3.91
N GLY A 63 -2.10 2.97 -4.01
CA GLY A 63 -3.31 3.41 -3.34
C GLY A 63 -4.07 4.49 -4.09
N ALA A 64 -5.27 4.86 -3.59
CA ALA A 64 -6.10 5.88 -4.22
C ALA A 64 -5.40 7.25 -4.24
N GLY A 65 -4.87 7.62 -5.41
CA GLY A 65 -4.17 8.88 -5.67
C GLY A 65 -2.70 8.82 -5.26
N PHE A 66 -1.83 8.43 -6.21
CA PHE A 66 -0.40 8.65 -6.03
C PHE A 66 -0.10 10.14 -6.21
N CYS A 67 0.52 10.72 -5.20
CA CYS A 67 1.02 12.09 -5.22
C CYS A 67 2.54 12.09 -5.03
N GLY A 68 3.26 12.31 -6.13
CA GLY A 68 4.70 12.55 -6.11
C GLY A 68 5.00 14.05 -6.06
N CYS A 69 6.03 14.44 -5.31
CA CYS A 69 6.57 15.80 -5.33
C CYS A 69 8.06 15.76 -5.62
N THR A 70 8.45 16.32 -6.77
CA THR A 70 9.84 16.63 -7.07
C THR A 70 10.16 18.02 -6.50
N LEU A 71 11.06 18.09 -5.54
CA LEU A 71 11.59 19.35 -5.02
C LEU A 71 12.88 19.72 -5.73
N PHE A 72 13.05 20.99 -6.05
CA PHE A 72 14.31 21.52 -6.54
C PHE A 72 14.99 22.31 -5.42
N ILE A 73 16.07 21.78 -4.85
CA ILE A 73 16.86 22.45 -3.81
C ILE A 73 18.08 23.09 -4.45
N ASN A 74 18.15 24.43 -4.44
CA ASN A 74 19.24 25.18 -5.06
C ASN A 74 19.54 24.76 -6.53
N GLY A 75 18.50 24.37 -7.28
CA GLY A 75 18.61 23.89 -8.66
C GLY A 75 18.87 22.38 -8.83
N ASN A 76 19.01 21.60 -7.75
CA ASN A 76 19.14 20.13 -7.80
C ASN A 76 17.83 19.43 -7.44
N GLU A 77 17.57 18.29 -8.06
CA GLU A 77 16.37 17.47 -7.82
C GLU A 77 16.47 16.64 -6.52
N ALA A 78 15.42 16.66 -5.71
CA ALA A 78 15.24 15.82 -4.53
C ALA A 78 13.77 15.42 -4.40
N GLU A 79 13.49 14.14 -4.14
CA GLU A 79 12.12 13.65 -3.99
C GLU A 79 11.74 13.52 -2.51
N ARG A 80 10.61 14.11 -2.12
CA ARG A 80 9.95 13.83 -0.84
C ARG A 80 8.45 13.73 -1.04
N VAL A 81 7.85 12.68 -0.47
CA VAL A 81 6.43 12.33 -0.62
C VAL A 81 5.52 13.39 0.02
N GLY A 82 4.47 13.77 -0.70
CA GLY A 82 3.30 14.49 -0.17
C GLY A 82 2.08 13.58 -0.20
N ASN A 83 1.28 13.56 0.87
CA ASN A 83 0.02 12.81 0.88
C ASN A 83 -1.06 13.66 0.21
N GLY A 84 -1.63 13.22 -0.91
CA GLY A 84 -2.61 14.01 -1.67
C GLY A 84 -3.60 13.12 -2.40
N THR A 85 -4.90 13.32 -2.15
CA THR A 85 -6.00 12.52 -2.71
C THR A 85 -6.66 13.15 -3.94
N SER A 86 -6.10 14.23 -4.47
CA SER A 86 -6.54 14.94 -5.67
C SER A 86 -5.39 15.78 -6.24
N GLU A 87 -5.49 16.23 -7.49
CA GLU A 87 -4.46 17.08 -8.13
C GLU A 87 -4.16 18.33 -7.31
N ASN A 88 -5.22 19.02 -6.87
CA ASN A 88 -5.10 20.22 -6.03
C ASN A 88 -4.52 19.90 -4.64
N ALA A 89 -4.98 18.83 -4.00
CA ALA A 89 -4.43 18.42 -2.70
C ALA A 89 -2.95 18.05 -2.84
N CYS A 90 -2.57 17.39 -3.94
CA CYS A 90 -1.20 17.02 -4.22
C CYS A 90 -0.31 18.25 -4.36
N TRP A 91 -0.72 19.23 -5.18
CA TRP A 91 0.00 20.49 -5.35
C TRP A 91 0.15 21.29 -4.05
N GLU A 92 -0.91 21.40 -3.25
CA GLU A 92 -0.85 22.11 -1.96
C GLU A 92 0.03 21.39 -0.93
N SER A 93 -0.01 20.05 -0.90
CA SER A 93 0.91 19.25 -0.09
C SER A 93 2.38 19.49 -0.49
N CYS A 94 2.70 19.50 -1.80
CA CYS A 94 4.06 19.78 -2.25
C CYS A 94 4.54 21.18 -1.85
N LYS A 95 3.68 22.20 -1.94
CA LYS A 95 4.02 23.57 -1.50
C LYS A 95 4.31 23.63 -0.01
N GLN A 96 3.54 22.92 0.81
CA GLN A 96 3.77 22.88 2.26
C GLN A 96 5.13 22.27 2.59
N VAL A 97 5.51 21.17 1.93
CA VAL A 97 6.82 20.54 2.09
C VAL A 97 7.95 21.49 1.68
N CYS A 98 7.80 22.19 0.55
CA CYS A 98 8.78 23.17 0.08
C CYS A 98 8.97 24.33 1.08
N LYS A 99 7.88 24.86 1.65
CA LYS A 99 7.94 25.92 2.67
C LYS A 99 8.69 25.49 3.94
N ALA A 100 8.70 24.21 4.26
CA ALA A 100 9.40 23.65 5.41
C ALA A 100 10.85 23.24 5.11
N THR A 101 11.30 23.38 3.85
CA THR A 101 12.63 22.93 3.40
C THR A 101 13.51 24.12 3.03
N ASP A 102 14.56 24.35 3.81
CA ASP A 102 15.55 25.39 3.51
C ASP A 102 16.22 25.14 2.16
N GLY A 103 16.25 26.18 1.31
CA GLY A 103 16.82 26.10 -0.04
C GLY A 103 15.91 25.52 -1.11
N CYS A 104 14.63 25.23 -0.80
CA CYS A 104 13.65 24.89 -1.84
C CYS A 104 13.46 26.07 -2.80
N SER A 105 13.79 25.84 -4.07
CA SER A 105 13.71 26.83 -5.15
C SER A 105 12.43 26.70 -5.98
N ASN A 106 11.91 25.48 -6.15
CA ASN A 106 10.63 25.20 -6.80
C ASN A 106 10.13 23.77 -6.49
N VAL A 107 8.87 23.46 -6.81
CA VAL A 107 8.28 22.11 -6.77
C VAL A 107 7.56 21.77 -8.07
N GLN A 108 7.60 20.49 -8.44
CA GLN A 108 6.75 19.89 -9.46
C GLN A 108 5.94 18.78 -8.79
N ALA A 109 4.61 18.91 -8.82
CA ALA A 109 3.72 17.85 -8.34
C ALA A 109 3.34 16.96 -9.51
N VAL A 110 3.28 15.66 -9.26
CA VAL A 110 2.75 14.66 -10.18
C VAL A 110 1.59 13.98 -9.48
N TYR A 111 0.39 14.30 -9.91
CA TYR A 111 -0.81 13.60 -9.49
C TYR A 111 -1.23 12.65 -10.59
N ARG A 112 -1.27 11.35 -10.27
CA ARG A 112 -1.77 10.33 -11.20
C ARG A 112 -3.13 9.86 -10.70
N ASN A 113 -4.17 10.29 -11.40
CA ASN A 113 -5.47 9.62 -11.32
C ASN A 113 -5.34 8.28 -12.04
N ALA A 114 -5.70 7.20 -11.36
CA ALA A 114 -6.05 5.94 -12.01
C ALA A 114 -7.40 6.10 -12.73
#